data_AF-B0CN47-F1
#
_entry.id   AF-B0CN47-F1
#
_cell.length_a   1.000
_cell.length_b   1.000
_cell.length_c   1.000
_cell.angle_alpha   90.00
_cell.angle_beta   90.00
_cell.angle_gamma   90.00
#
_symmetry.space_group_name_H-M   'P 1'
#
loop_
_entity.id
_entity.type
_entity.pdbx_description
1 polymer ?
#
loop_
_entity_poly.entity_id
_entity_poly.type
_entity_poly.pdbx_seq_one_letter_code
_entity_poly.pdbx_strand_id
1 'polypeptide(L)'
;MGQDDTIRMLLGESKRYSRAVPLRRAFIQDAEPGPRLVTRPGPFPKLLRSPGRLDLFLLVHCVAARADWGVTRRSETWGRAAGISFATDGTASAAVSRHLTKLKDLKLISTAPDGRMTRITKLLEDGSGNPYTRPSGNAEGSRKDVYFKVPFAYWEQGYYRSLDIPAKAMLFILMSQRSRSFVLHKARE
;
A
#
# COMPACT_ATOMS: atom_id res chain seq x y z
N MET A 1 -22.63 2.21 -9.57
CA MET A 1 -21.50 1.33 -9.18
C MET A 1 -21.00 1.78 -7.81
N GLY A 2 -21.10 0.91 -6.80
CA GLY A 2 -20.66 1.21 -5.44
C GLY A 2 -19.15 1.09 -5.24
N GLN A 3 -18.68 1.33 -4.00
CA GLN A 3 -17.29 1.12 -3.62
C GLN A 3 -16.85 -0.33 -3.90
N ASP A 4 -17.61 -1.30 -3.40
CA ASP A 4 -17.27 -2.72 -3.43
C ASP A 4 -17.21 -3.25 -4.87
N ASP A 5 -18.16 -2.83 -5.72
CA ASP A 5 -18.15 -3.15 -7.16
C ASP A 5 -16.90 -2.60 -7.84
N THR A 6 -16.52 -1.36 -7.51
CA THR A 6 -15.34 -0.72 -8.09
C THR A 6 -14.06 -1.44 -7.63
N ILE A 7 -13.99 -1.87 -6.36
CA ILE A 7 -12.88 -2.66 -5.84
C ILE A 7 -12.81 -4.01 -6.56
N ARG A 8 -13.91 -4.76 -6.67
CA ARG A 8 -13.95 -6.05 -7.37
C ARG A 8 -13.49 -5.92 -8.82
N MET A 9 -13.95 -4.88 -9.52
CA MET A 9 -13.50 -4.56 -10.87
C MET A 9 -11.97 -4.37 -10.92
N LEU A 10 -11.41 -3.53 -10.05
CA LEU A 10 -9.95 -3.30 -10.00
C LEU A 10 -9.18 -4.60 -9.66
N LEU A 11 -9.63 -5.37 -8.68
CA LEU A 11 -8.98 -6.63 -8.32
C LEU A 11 -9.02 -7.66 -9.46
N GLY A 12 -10.13 -7.75 -10.20
CA GLY A 12 -10.24 -8.58 -11.40
C GLY A 12 -9.26 -8.15 -12.51
N GLU A 13 -9.13 -6.84 -12.75
CA GLU A 13 -8.23 -6.27 -13.74
C GLU A 13 -6.74 -6.49 -13.42
N SER A 14 -6.40 -6.69 -12.14
CA SER A 14 -5.02 -6.96 -11.73
C SER A 14 -4.44 -8.24 -12.34
N LYS A 15 -5.29 -9.20 -12.74
CA LYS A 15 -4.93 -10.53 -13.27
C LYS A 15 -3.86 -11.25 -12.42
N ARG A 16 -3.84 -11.01 -11.11
CA ARG A 16 -2.89 -11.64 -10.17
C ARG A 16 -3.38 -13.03 -9.76
N TYR A 17 -2.76 -14.08 -10.29
CA TYR A 17 -3.08 -15.48 -9.92
C TYR A 17 -2.92 -15.76 -8.43
N SER A 18 -1.94 -15.17 -7.76
CA SER A 18 -1.72 -15.36 -6.32
C SER A 18 -2.77 -14.69 -5.43
N ARG A 19 -3.69 -13.90 -6.01
CA ARG A 19 -4.75 -13.16 -5.29
C ARG A 19 -4.24 -12.41 -4.06
N ALA A 20 -3.05 -11.85 -4.19
CA ALA A 20 -2.38 -11.12 -3.13
C ALA A 20 -1.37 -10.16 -3.73
N VAL A 21 -1.09 -9.06 -3.01
CA VAL A 21 -0.12 -8.06 -3.40
C VAL A 21 1.10 -8.12 -2.49
N PRO A 22 2.32 -8.28 -3.04
CA PRO A 22 3.52 -8.20 -2.23
C PRO A 22 3.80 -6.74 -1.86
N LEU A 23 4.13 -6.52 -0.58
CA LEU A 23 4.65 -5.25 -0.07
C LEU A 23 5.92 -5.53 0.70
N ARG A 24 6.98 -4.76 0.43
CA ARG A 24 8.23 -4.87 1.18
C ARG A 24 8.00 -4.55 2.65
N ARG A 25 8.70 -5.28 3.53
CA ARG A 25 8.69 -5.03 4.98
C ARG A 25 9.15 -3.60 5.29
N ALA A 26 10.00 -3.02 4.44
CA ALA A 26 10.45 -1.63 4.52
C ALA A 26 9.30 -0.60 4.52
N PHE A 27 8.11 -0.97 4.03
CA PHE A 27 6.91 -0.15 4.19
C PHE A 27 6.54 0.09 5.67
N ILE A 28 6.70 -0.95 6.50
CA ILE A 28 6.40 -0.94 7.93
C ILE A 28 7.64 -0.53 8.73
N GLN A 29 8.75 -1.25 8.52
CA GLN A 29 10.02 -1.07 9.20
C GLN A 29 11.15 -1.30 8.20
N ASP A 30 11.86 -0.23 7.87
CA ASP A 30 13.02 -0.27 6.99
C ASP A 30 14.27 -0.68 7.78
N ALA A 31 15.21 -1.31 7.09
CA ALA A 31 16.49 -1.73 7.65
C ALA A 31 17.61 -1.12 6.82
N GLU A 32 18.52 -0.42 7.49
CA GLU A 32 19.65 0.19 6.80
C GLU A 32 20.64 -0.88 6.35
N PRO A 33 21.26 -0.72 5.17
CA PRO A 33 22.37 -1.57 4.76
C PRO A 33 23.53 -1.42 5.74
N GLY A 34 24.08 -2.54 6.21
CA GLY A 34 25.26 -2.51 7.08
C GLY A 34 25.48 -3.82 7.86
N PRO A 35 26.64 -3.94 8.52
CA PRO A 35 26.97 -5.13 9.33
C PRO A 35 26.12 -5.20 10.61
N ARG A 36 25.63 -4.07 11.12
CA ARG A 36 24.71 -4.00 12.26
C ARG A 36 23.29 -3.79 11.76
N LEU A 37 22.34 -4.48 12.39
CA LEU A 37 20.92 -4.27 12.12
C LEU A 37 20.47 -2.94 12.76
N VAL A 38 20.37 -1.91 11.94
CA VAL A 38 19.74 -0.64 12.31
C VAL A 38 18.40 -0.56 11.61
N THR A 39 17.32 -0.43 12.39
CA THR A 39 15.96 -0.32 11.85
C THR A 39 15.39 1.07 12.07
N ARG A 40 14.59 1.54 11.13
CA ARG A 40 13.83 2.79 11.22
C ARG A 40 12.39 2.58 10.78
N PRO A 41 11.44 3.42 11.23
CA PRO A 41 10.06 3.35 10.75
C PRO A 41 9.98 3.56 9.24
N GLY A 42 9.21 2.71 8.55
CA GLY A 42 8.87 2.93 7.15
C GLY A 42 7.79 4.02 6.97
N PRO A 43 7.31 4.26 5.74
CA PRO A 43 6.27 5.26 5.46
C PRO A 43 4.89 4.94 6.05
N PHE A 44 4.61 3.68 6.42
CA PHE A 44 3.29 3.20 6.87
C PHE A 44 2.59 4.07 7.93
N PRO A 45 3.24 4.53 9.01
CA PRO A 45 2.57 5.36 10.03
C PRO A 45 2.01 6.68 9.47
N LYS A 46 2.56 7.19 8.37
CA LYS A 46 2.07 8.42 7.71
C LYS A 46 0.76 8.19 6.95
N LEU A 47 0.45 6.94 6.58
CA LEU A 47 -0.78 6.57 5.89
C LEU A 47 -1.94 6.29 6.85
N LEU A 48 -1.64 5.90 8.09
CA LEU A 48 -2.65 5.64 9.13
C LEU A 48 -3.50 6.85 9.50
N ARG A 49 -3.06 8.07 9.18
CA ARG A 49 -3.83 9.30 9.40
C ARG A 49 -5.08 9.41 8.51
N SER A 50 -5.23 8.53 7.52
CA SER A 50 -6.39 8.53 6.63
C SER A 50 -6.63 7.13 6.05
N PRO A 51 -7.77 6.47 6.38
CA PRO A 51 -8.11 5.16 5.85
C PRO A 51 -8.07 5.13 4.31
N GLY A 52 -8.69 6.13 3.67
CA GLY A 52 -8.73 6.22 2.21
C GLY A 52 -7.36 6.38 1.55
N ARG A 53 -6.36 6.97 2.24
CA ARG A 53 -4.99 7.04 1.70
C ARG A 53 -4.30 5.70 1.68
N LEU A 54 -4.43 4.94 2.77
CA LEU A 54 -3.89 3.57 2.85
C LEU A 54 -4.56 2.69 1.80
N ASP A 55 -5.89 2.70 1.73
CA ASP A 55 -6.62 1.85 0.80
C ASP A 55 -6.34 2.23 -0.68
N LEU A 56 -6.21 3.53 -0.99
CA LEU A 56 -5.77 4.00 -2.31
C LEU A 56 -4.39 3.45 -2.68
N PHE A 57 -3.41 3.55 -1.79
CA PHE A 57 -2.06 3.03 -2.00
C PHE A 57 -2.08 1.52 -2.28
N LEU A 58 -2.80 0.75 -1.47
CA LEU A 58 -2.89 -0.70 -1.62
C LEU A 58 -3.58 -1.10 -2.94
N LEU A 59 -4.66 -0.41 -3.32
CA LEU A 59 -5.37 -0.67 -4.58
C LEU A 59 -4.49 -0.36 -5.80
N VAL A 60 -3.72 0.73 -5.77
CA VAL A 60 -2.70 1.02 -6.81
C VAL A 60 -1.71 -0.14 -6.91
N HIS A 61 -1.17 -0.63 -5.78
CA HIS A 61 -0.25 -1.77 -5.78
C HIS A 61 -0.89 -3.06 -6.33
N CYS A 62 -2.19 -3.27 -6.12
CA CYS A 62 -2.90 -4.40 -6.73
C CYS A 62 -2.91 -4.32 -8.25
N VAL A 63 -3.34 -3.21 -8.84
CA VAL A 63 -3.56 -3.11 -10.29
C VAL A 63 -2.32 -2.75 -11.10
N ALA A 64 -1.36 -2.03 -10.50
CA ALA A 64 -0.09 -1.67 -11.12
C ALA A 64 0.89 -2.86 -11.10
N ALA A 65 0.51 -3.94 -11.76
CA ALA A 65 1.20 -5.24 -11.74
C ALA A 65 1.86 -5.62 -13.07
N ARG A 66 1.65 -4.83 -14.12
CA ARG A 66 2.23 -5.04 -15.46
C ARG A 66 3.65 -4.50 -15.56
N ALA A 67 4.34 -4.76 -16.68
CA ALA A 67 5.78 -4.53 -16.87
C ALA A 67 6.27 -3.10 -16.57
N ASP A 68 5.42 -2.09 -16.75
CA ASP A 68 5.72 -0.68 -16.50
C ASP A 68 5.34 -0.21 -15.08
N TRP A 69 4.78 -1.10 -14.26
CA TRP A 69 4.29 -0.81 -12.91
C TRP A 69 3.34 0.40 -12.83
N GLY A 70 2.65 0.69 -13.94
CA GLY A 70 1.80 1.84 -14.12
C GLY A 70 0.33 1.46 -14.31
N VAL A 71 -0.56 2.38 -13.99
CA VAL A 71 -1.99 2.26 -14.25
C VAL A 71 -2.59 3.64 -14.57
N THR A 72 -3.35 3.74 -15.65
CA THR A 72 -4.10 4.94 -16.01
C THR A 72 -5.57 4.75 -15.67
N ARG A 73 -6.12 5.62 -14.82
CA ARG A 73 -7.57 5.65 -14.50
C ARG A 73 -8.04 7.08 -14.20
N ARG A 74 -9.36 7.27 -14.26
CA ARG A 74 -10.02 8.50 -13.80
C ARG A 74 -9.97 8.62 -12.28
N SER A 75 -9.88 9.84 -11.76
CA SER A 75 -9.87 10.12 -10.32
C SER A 75 -11.10 9.57 -9.60
N GLU A 76 -12.26 9.60 -10.25
CA GLU A 76 -13.52 9.10 -9.69
C GLU A 76 -13.49 7.59 -9.44
N THR A 77 -12.75 6.83 -10.24
CA THR A 77 -12.57 5.38 -10.02
C THR A 77 -11.82 5.13 -8.71
N TRP A 78 -10.73 5.87 -8.48
CA TRP A 78 -9.96 5.81 -7.25
C TRP A 78 -10.76 6.31 -6.05
N GLY A 79 -11.49 7.42 -6.23
CA GLY A 79 -12.32 8.00 -5.18
C GLY A 79 -13.40 7.06 -4.69
N ARG A 80 -14.09 6.38 -5.62
CA ARG A 80 -15.08 5.35 -5.27
C ARG A 80 -14.43 4.15 -4.58
N ALA A 81 -13.37 3.59 -5.14
CA ALA A 81 -12.76 2.37 -4.61
C ALA A 81 -12.14 2.57 -3.21
N ALA A 82 -11.43 3.68 -3.00
CA ALA A 82 -10.80 4.01 -1.72
C ALA A 82 -11.76 4.63 -0.69
N GLY A 83 -13.06 4.78 -1.02
CA GLY A 83 -14.06 5.36 -0.12
C GLY A 83 -13.98 6.87 0.03
N ILE A 84 -13.05 7.54 -0.66
CA ILE A 84 -12.79 8.99 -0.55
C ILE A 84 -14.01 9.79 -1.04
N SER A 85 -14.67 9.35 -2.11
CA SER A 85 -15.82 10.04 -2.70
C SER A 85 -17.04 10.10 -1.78
N PHE A 86 -17.13 9.21 -0.80
CA PHE A 86 -18.27 9.13 0.12
C PHE A 86 -18.04 9.90 1.43
N ALA A 87 -16.81 10.40 1.63
CA ALA A 87 -16.38 11.07 2.86
C ALA A 87 -16.13 12.58 2.65
N THR A 88 -16.59 13.16 1.54
CA THR A 88 -16.35 14.57 1.21
C THR A 88 -17.60 15.25 0.68
N ASP A 89 -17.84 16.48 1.14
CA ASP A 89 -18.91 17.36 0.63
C ASP A 89 -18.48 18.13 -0.65
N GLY A 90 -17.22 17.96 -1.09
CA GLY A 90 -16.63 18.62 -2.25
C GLY A 90 -16.44 17.71 -3.46
N THR A 91 -15.73 18.19 -4.49
CA THR A 91 -15.48 17.39 -5.69
C THR A 91 -14.56 16.19 -5.39
N ALA A 92 -15.09 14.98 -5.59
CA ALA A 92 -14.37 13.72 -5.37
C ALA A 92 -12.99 13.69 -6.04
N SER A 93 -12.87 14.26 -7.24
CA SER A 93 -11.60 14.35 -7.97
C SER A 93 -10.55 15.18 -7.22
N ALA A 94 -10.91 16.33 -6.66
CA ALA A 94 -9.98 17.15 -5.89
C ALA A 94 -9.53 16.45 -4.60
N ALA A 95 -10.44 15.73 -3.94
CA ALA A 95 -10.09 14.92 -2.77
C ALA A 95 -9.07 13.84 -3.12
N VAL A 96 -9.30 13.08 -4.19
CA VAL A 96 -8.37 12.05 -4.68
C VAL A 96 -7.01 12.66 -5.03
N SER A 97 -6.98 13.79 -5.72
CA SER A 97 -5.74 14.49 -6.04
C SER A 97 -4.93 14.83 -4.80
N ARG A 98 -5.55 15.28 -3.70
CA ARG A 98 -4.86 15.51 -2.42
C ARG A 98 -4.24 14.24 -1.84
N HIS A 99 -4.94 13.11 -1.92
CA HIS A 99 -4.38 11.82 -1.48
C HIS A 99 -3.20 11.39 -2.36
N LEU A 100 -3.30 11.53 -3.68
CA LEU A 100 -2.23 11.21 -4.63
C LEU A 100 -1.00 12.10 -4.42
N THR A 101 -1.19 13.42 -4.24
CA THR A 101 -0.10 14.34 -3.89
C THR A 101 0.59 13.88 -2.62
N LYS A 102 -0.16 13.50 -1.58
CA LYS A 102 0.48 13.03 -0.34
C LYS A 102 1.27 11.73 -0.52
N LEU A 103 0.79 10.81 -1.35
CA LEU A 103 1.52 9.58 -1.67
C LEU A 103 2.80 9.87 -2.50
N LYS A 104 2.74 10.86 -3.39
CA LYS A 104 3.90 11.36 -4.15
C LYS A 104 4.93 12.03 -3.23
N ASP A 105 4.50 12.86 -2.28
CA ASP A 105 5.38 13.50 -1.28
C ASP A 105 6.10 12.46 -0.41
N LEU A 106 5.40 11.37 -0.08
CA LEU A 106 5.97 10.20 0.62
C LEU A 106 6.83 9.32 -0.29
N LYS A 107 6.99 9.69 -1.57
CA LYS A 107 7.77 8.97 -2.59
C LYS A 107 7.34 7.51 -2.77
N LEU A 108 6.05 7.23 -2.60
CA LEU A 108 5.46 5.90 -2.77
C LEU A 108 4.92 5.68 -4.18
N ILE A 109 4.59 6.75 -4.89
CA ILE A 109 4.12 6.75 -6.27
C ILE A 109 4.72 7.93 -7.05
N SER A 110 4.71 7.82 -8.37
CA SER A 110 4.78 8.96 -9.27
C SER A 110 3.48 9.09 -10.06
N THR A 111 3.18 10.31 -10.52
CA THR A 111 1.98 10.59 -11.31
C THR A 111 2.33 11.40 -12.55
N ALA A 112 1.60 11.13 -13.63
CA ALA A 112 1.66 11.88 -14.88
C ALA A 112 0.24 12.11 -15.43
N PRO A 113 -0.04 13.27 -16.06
CA PRO A 113 -1.30 13.48 -16.74
C PRO A 113 -1.42 12.55 -17.95
N ASP A 114 -2.62 12.04 -18.22
CA ASP A 114 -2.94 11.19 -19.36
C ASP A 114 -4.33 11.56 -19.88
N GLY A 115 -4.40 12.67 -20.63
CA GLY A 115 -5.65 13.30 -21.03
C GLY A 115 -6.51 13.71 -19.81
N ARG A 116 -7.74 13.18 -19.73
CA ARG A 116 -8.65 13.37 -18.58
C ARG A 116 -8.41 12.37 -17.44
N MET A 117 -7.36 11.57 -17.53
CA MET A 117 -7.00 10.55 -16.55
C MET A 117 -5.65 10.89 -15.92
N THR A 118 -5.32 10.16 -14.86
CA THR A 118 -3.99 10.22 -14.25
C THR A 118 -3.35 8.85 -14.35
N ARG A 119 -2.15 8.83 -14.91
CA ARG A 119 -1.26 7.69 -14.86
C ARG A 119 -0.54 7.68 -13.52
N ILE A 120 -0.65 6.59 -12.78
CA ILE A 120 0.00 6.38 -11.49
C ILE A 120 0.99 5.23 -11.66
N THR A 121 2.25 5.46 -11.29
CA THR A 121 3.30 4.43 -11.28
C THR A 121 3.77 4.22 -9.85
N LYS A 122 3.85 2.97 -9.39
CA LYS A 122 4.35 2.67 -8.03
C LYS A 122 5.88 2.79 -7.96
N LEU A 123 6.37 3.20 -6.79
CA LEU A 123 7.78 3.27 -6.45
C LEU A 123 8.09 2.24 -5.35
N LEU A 124 9.35 2.13 -4.93
CA LEU A 124 9.69 1.31 -3.77
C LEU A 124 8.95 1.80 -2.52
N GLU A 125 8.49 0.84 -1.71
CA GLU A 125 7.64 1.11 -0.55
C GLU A 125 8.39 1.70 0.65
N ASP A 126 9.72 1.83 0.56
CA ASP A 126 10.60 2.37 1.60
C ASP A 126 10.61 3.90 1.65
N GLY A 127 9.96 4.58 0.70
CA GLY A 127 9.93 6.04 0.60
C GLY A 127 11.21 6.65 0.04
N SER A 128 12.10 5.86 -0.56
CA SER A 128 13.29 6.36 -1.26
C SER A 128 12.95 7.12 -2.55
N GLY A 129 11.85 6.74 -3.20
CA GLY A 129 11.46 7.21 -4.54
C GLY A 129 12.12 6.43 -5.68
N ASN A 130 12.85 5.36 -5.37
CA ASN A 130 13.45 4.51 -6.38
C ASN A 130 12.39 3.78 -7.22
N PRO A 131 12.67 3.49 -8.50
CA PRO A 131 11.79 2.71 -9.35
C PRO A 131 11.42 1.37 -8.71
N TYR A 132 10.15 0.99 -8.82
CA TYR A 132 9.71 -0.28 -8.28
C TYR A 132 10.33 -1.46 -9.04
N THR A 133 10.82 -2.43 -8.30
CA THR A 133 11.16 -3.78 -8.79
C THR A 133 10.35 -4.82 -8.04
N ARG A 134 10.02 -5.93 -8.70
CA ARG A 134 9.33 -7.04 -8.03
C ARG A 134 10.24 -7.62 -6.93
N PRO A 135 9.77 -7.72 -5.68
CA PRO A 135 10.59 -8.30 -4.62
C PRO A 135 10.79 -9.80 -4.89
N SER A 136 12.04 -10.27 -4.78
CA SER A 136 12.42 -11.67 -5.01
C SER A 136 12.05 -12.57 -3.83
N GLY A 137 12.16 -12.05 -2.59
CA GLY A 137 11.88 -12.81 -1.36
C GLY A 137 12.95 -13.83 -0.98
N ASN A 138 14.12 -13.79 -1.62
CA ASN A 138 15.21 -14.72 -1.33
C ASN A 138 15.72 -14.51 0.11
N ALA A 139 15.94 -15.61 0.83
CA ALA A 139 16.39 -15.56 2.22
C ALA A 139 17.82 -14.99 2.34
N GLU A 140 18.65 -15.24 1.33
CA GLU A 140 20.02 -14.74 1.16
C GLU A 140 20.06 -13.35 0.48
N GLY A 141 18.91 -12.82 0.06
CA GLY A 141 18.80 -11.53 -0.61
C GLY A 141 18.95 -10.34 0.33
N SER A 142 18.93 -9.13 -0.25
CA SER A 142 18.91 -7.90 0.52
C SER A 142 17.74 -7.91 1.50
N ARG A 143 17.96 -7.44 2.74
CA ARG A 143 16.88 -7.23 3.72
C ARG A 143 15.77 -6.33 3.17
N LYS A 144 16.09 -5.48 2.18
CA LYS A 144 15.13 -4.64 1.46
C LYS A 144 14.16 -5.41 0.55
N ASP A 145 14.49 -6.63 0.14
CA ASP A 145 13.61 -7.47 -0.67
C ASP A 145 12.74 -8.42 0.17
N VAL A 146 12.86 -8.39 1.49
CA VAL A 146 11.92 -9.07 2.39
C VAL A 146 10.56 -8.40 2.25
N TYR A 147 9.54 -9.21 1.96
CA TYR A 147 8.18 -8.73 1.74
C TYR A 147 7.15 -9.62 2.45
N PHE A 148 5.96 -9.08 2.64
CA PHE A 148 4.78 -9.82 3.06
C PHE A 148 3.68 -9.66 2.01
N LYS A 149 2.67 -10.52 2.05
CA LYS A 149 1.57 -10.52 1.08
C LYS A 149 0.30 -10.01 1.74
N VAL A 150 -0.30 -8.97 1.18
CA VAL A 150 -1.65 -8.54 1.55
C VAL A 150 -2.64 -9.31 0.67
N PRO A 151 -3.48 -10.20 1.25
CA PRO A 151 -4.39 -11.02 0.47
C PRO A 151 -5.58 -10.20 -0.05
N PHE A 152 -6.14 -10.60 -1.18
CA PHE A 152 -7.36 -9.95 -1.71
C PHE A 152 -8.55 -10.07 -0.76
N ALA A 153 -8.53 -11.05 0.14
CA ALA A 153 -9.47 -11.20 1.25
C ALA A 153 -9.59 -9.92 2.10
N TYR A 154 -8.54 -9.08 2.22
CA TYR A 154 -8.62 -7.77 2.89
C TYR A 154 -9.77 -6.90 2.34
N TRP A 155 -10.02 -6.97 1.03
CA TRP A 155 -11.14 -6.28 0.39
C TRP A 155 -12.39 -7.14 0.29
N GLU A 156 -12.25 -8.38 -0.17
CA GLU A 156 -13.40 -9.23 -0.51
C GLU A 156 -14.23 -9.64 0.70
N GLN A 157 -13.61 -9.71 1.88
CA GLN A 157 -14.29 -9.99 3.15
C GLN A 157 -14.59 -8.71 3.94
N GLY A 158 -14.37 -7.52 3.36
CA GLY A 158 -14.77 -6.25 3.97
C GLY A 158 -13.84 -5.70 5.07
N TYR A 159 -12.64 -6.27 5.29
CA TYR A 159 -11.72 -5.81 6.34
C TYR A 159 -11.26 -4.36 6.18
N TYR A 160 -11.16 -3.85 4.94
CA TYR A 160 -10.89 -2.44 4.69
C TYR A 160 -11.96 -1.49 5.28
N ARG A 161 -13.17 -1.97 5.52
CA ARG A 161 -14.27 -1.20 6.13
C ARG A 161 -14.45 -1.54 7.62
N SER A 162 -14.40 -2.82 7.97
CA SER A 162 -14.69 -3.27 9.34
C SER A 162 -13.55 -3.02 10.33
N LEU A 163 -12.31 -2.94 9.85
CA LEU A 163 -11.17 -2.63 10.72
C LEU A 163 -10.98 -1.11 10.83
N ASP A 164 -10.89 -0.64 12.06
CA ASP A 164 -10.45 0.72 12.36
C ASP A 164 -8.94 0.91 12.09
N ILE A 165 -8.45 2.14 12.21
CA ILE A 165 -7.05 2.46 11.94
C ILE A 165 -6.07 1.68 12.84
N PRO A 166 -6.26 1.60 14.17
CA PRO A 166 -5.43 0.77 15.03
C PRO A 166 -5.42 -0.72 14.64
N ALA A 167 -6.58 -1.30 14.33
CA ALA A 167 -6.67 -2.69 13.91
C ALA A 167 -5.97 -2.93 12.56
N LYS A 168 -6.11 -2.01 11.59
CA LYS A 168 -5.31 -2.03 10.35
C LYS A 168 -3.82 -1.93 10.68
N ALA A 169 -3.41 -1.05 11.59
CA ALA A 169 -2.00 -0.92 12.00
C ALA A 169 -1.45 -2.26 12.51
N MET A 170 -2.15 -2.88 13.45
CA MET A 170 -1.75 -4.16 14.04
C MET A 170 -1.75 -5.29 13.01
N LEU A 171 -2.75 -5.36 12.13
CA LEU A 171 -2.81 -6.37 11.07
C LEU A 171 -1.56 -6.33 10.20
N PHE A 172 -1.17 -5.15 9.72
CA PHE A 172 -0.02 -4.99 8.83
C PHE A 172 1.32 -5.20 9.56
N ILE A 173 1.41 -4.79 10.83
CA ILE A 173 2.57 -5.09 11.68
C ILE A 173 2.74 -6.61 11.79
N LEU A 174 1.67 -7.33 12.14
CA LEU A 174 1.69 -8.79 12.28
C LEU A 174 2.01 -9.50 10.95
N MET A 175 1.42 -9.07 9.84
CA MET A 175 1.76 -9.61 8.51
C MET A 175 3.24 -9.42 8.14
N SER A 176 3.86 -8.34 8.62
CA SER A 176 5.27 -8.03 8.35
C SER A 176 6.26 -8.83 9.21
N GLN A 177 5.80 -9.47 10.29
CA GLN A 177 6.66 -10.23 11.18
C GLN A 177 7.19 -11.50 10.51
N ARG A 178 8.48 -11.79 10.72
CA ARG A 178 9.13 -13.02 10.22
C ARG A 178 8.91 -14.20 11.15
N SER A 179 8.80 -13.94 12.46
CA SER A 179 8.48 -14.94 13.47
C SER A 179 7.06 -14.73 14.00
N ARG A 180 6.37 -15.83 14.28
CA ARG A 180 5.07 -15.85 14.97
C ARG A 180 5.21 -15.85 16.49
N SER A 181 6.43 -15.96 17.03
CA SER A 181 6.71 -15.89 18.46
C SER A 181 7.00 -14.45 18.89
N PHE A 182 6.42 -14.02 20.01
CA PHE A 182 6.78 -12.77 20.69
C PHE A 182 7.45 -13.10 22.02
N VAL A 183 8.55 -12.42 22.34
CA VAL A 183 9.26 -12.57 23.62
C VAL A 183 8.93 -11.34 24.46
N LEU A 184 8.34 -11.55 25.64
CA LEU A 184 8.15 -10.51 26.63
C LEU A 184 9.41 -10.46 27.50
N HIS A 185 10.20 -9.40 27.34
CA HIS A 185 11.34 -9.17 28.21
C HIS A 185 10.83 -8.58 29.54
N LYS A 186 11.14 -9.24 30.66
CA LYS A 186 10.97 -8.62 31.98
C LYS A 186 11.93 -7.42 32.04
N ALA A 187 11.43 -6.25 32.44
CA ALA A 187 12.31 -5.11 32.70
C ALA A 187 13.38 -5.52 33.72
N ARG A 188 14.63 -5.09 33.50
CA ARG A 188 15.66 -5.22 34.53
C ARG A 188 15.23 -4.32 35.69
N GLU A 189 15.03 -4.92 36.86
CA GLU A 189 14.89 -4.22 38.15
C GLU A 189 16.15 -3.41 38.45
#